data_AF-A0A2V0Q963-F1
#
_entry.id   AF-A0A2V0Q963-F1
#
_cell.length_a   1.000
_cell.length_b   1.000
_cell.length_c   1.000
_cell.angle_alpha   90.00
_cell.angle_beta   90.00
_cell.angle_gamma   90.00
#
_symmetry.space_group_name_H-M   'P 1'
#
loop_
_entity.id
_entity.type
_entity.pdbx_description
1 polymer ?
#
loop_
_entity_poly.entity_id
_entity_poly.type
_entity_poly.pdbx_seq_one_letter_code
_entity_poly.pdbx_strand_id
1 'polypeptide(L)'
;MIIVERLEDWASYFPSEDLISAQDYLEKPLKATAGKRVQVINLCRSYKYLGHGYYCSLLAEARQHTVIPSVKTISELTRKSLYGLALDDLDKLLETALEDHPYDNTEGFTLTLYFGQTTLEPLKDLARQLFEAFPCPILMIEFRKRDNWHIAGIKAGALPRLRDDQQDEFAIALDGFSRKI
;
A
#
# COMPACT_ATOMS: atom_id res chain seq x y z
N MET A 1 3.87 3.46 -14.75
CA MET A 1 3.03 4.68 -14.61
C MET A 1 2.61 4.87 -13.18
N ILE A 2 2.79 6.08 -12.68
CA ILE A 2 2.48 6.50 -11.32
C ILE A 2 1.37 7.55 -11.38
N ILE A 3 0.29 7.32 -10.64
CA ILE A 3 -0.82 8.27 -10.51
C ILE A 3 -0.74 8.91 -9.13
N VAL A 4 -0.71 10.23 -9.08
CA VAL A 4 -0.84 11.02 -7.85
C VAL A 4 -2.06 11.91 -7.93
N GLU A 5 -2.69 12.22 -6.80
CA GLU A 5 -3.85 13.12 -6.80
C GLU A 5 -3.44 14.55 -7.16
N ARG A 6 -2.33 15.02 -6.58
CA ARG A 6 -1.69 16.30 -6.93
C ARG A 6 -0.22 16.06 -7.23
N LEU A 7 0.29 16.67 -8.30
CA LEU A 7 1.69 16.50 -8.74
C LEU A 7 2.70 16.94 -7.67
N GLU A 8 2.34 17.91 -6.84
CA GLU A 8 3.15 18.37 -5.69
C GLU A 8 3.40 17.28 -4.65
N ASP A 9 2.53 16.26 -4.55
CA ASP A 9 2.73 15.13 -3.63
C ASP A 9 3.98 14.31 -4.00
N TRP A 10 4.46 14.46 -5.24
CA TRP A 10 5.65 13.80 -5.76
C TRP A 10 6.92 14.65 -5.63
N ALA A 11 6.84 15.89 -5.12
CA ALA A 11 7.94 16.86 -5.23
C ALA A 11 9.26 16.40 -4.59
N SER A 12 9.20 15.57 -3.55
CA SER A 12 10.38 15.02 -2.84
C SER A 12 11.07 13.88 -3.60
N TYR A 13 10.48 13.37 -4.69
CA TYR A 13 10.97 12.25 -5.45
C TYR A 13 11.58 12.70 -6.78
N PHE A 14 12.50 11.89 -7.33
CA PHE A 14 13.06 12.18 -8.65
C PHE A 14 11.94 12.28 -9.71
N PRO A 15 12.09 13.20 -10.69
CA PRO A 15 11.15 13.30 -11.80
C PRO A 15 10.97 11.93 -12.47
N SER A 16 9.72 11.48 -12.57
CA SER A 16 9.36 10.26 -13.29
C SER A 16 8.69 10.66 -14.61
N GLU A 17 9.19 10.13 -15.72
CA GLU A 17 8.58 10.35 -17.04
C GLU A 17 7.16 9.77 -17.14
N ASP A 18 6.81 8.85 -16.24
CA ASP A 18 5.51 8.19 -16.19
C ASP A 18 4.61 8.69 -15.05
N LEU A 19 4.83 9.92 -14.55
CA LEU A 19 3.97 10.57 -13.55
C LEU A 19 2.77 11.26 -14.21
N ILE A 20 1.56 11.00 -13.71
CA ILE A 20 0.33 11.64 -14.17
C ILE A 20 -0.57 12.01 -12.98
N SER A 21 -1.31 13.11 -13.10
CA SER A 21 -2.33 13.46 -12.10
C SER A 21 -3.54 12.53 -12.22
N ALA A 22 -4.26 12.32 -11.11
CA ALA A 22 -5.48 11.52 -11.11
C ALA A 22 -6.54 12.09 -12.07
N GLN A 23 -6.68 13.42 -12.10
CA GLN A 23 -7.59 14.11 -13.01
C GLN A 23 -7.22 13.84 -14.47
N ASP A 24 -5.95 14.04 -14.84
CA ASP A 24 -5.48 13.80 -16.21
C ASP A 24 -5.68 12.34 -16.62
N TYR A 25 -5.43 11.39 -15.71
CA TYR A 25 -5.60 9.97 -16.00
C TYR A 25 -7.06 9.59 -16.29
N LEU A 26 -8.01 10.23 -15.60
CA LEU A 26 -9.45 10.02 -15.76
C LEU A 26 -10.00 10.68 -17.03
N GLU A 27 -9.56 11.90 -17.33
CA GLU A 27 -10.10 12.72 -18.42
C GLU A 27 -9.46 12.42 -19.78
N LYS A 28 -8.15 12.12 -19.80
CA LYS A 28 -7.43 11.96 -21.07
C LYS A 28 -7.57 10.54 -21.60
N PRO A 29 -7.99 10.37 -22.86
CA PRO A 29 -7.82 9.10 -23.54
C PRO A 29 -6.31 8.85 -23.66
N LEU A 30 -5.84 7.73 -23.13
CA LEU A 30 -4.45 7.36 -23.29
C LEU A 30 -4.16 7.19 -24.78
N LYS A 31 -3.05 7.77 -25.24
CA LYS A 31 -2.51 7.46 -26.58
C LYS A 31 -2.38 5.94 -26.66
N ALA A 32 -2.88 5.34 -27.75
CA ALA A 32 -3.02 3.90 -27.89
C ALA A 32 -1.77 3.15 -27.40
N THR A 33 -1.86 2.53 -26.22
CA THR A 33 -0.88 1.59 -25.66
C THR A 33 -1.12 0.20 -26.23
N ALA A 34 -1.52 0.12 -27.50
CA ALA A 34 -1.89 -1.13 -28.16
C ALA A 34 -0.73 -2.13 -28.06
N GLY A 35 -0.94 -3.21 -27.31
CA GLY A 35 0.03 -4.29 -27.12
C GLY A 35 1.02 -4.14 -25.95
N LYS A 36 1.00 -3.06 -25.16
CA LYS A 36 1.86 -2.92 -23.97
C LYS A 36 1.10 -3.21 -22.69
N ARG A 37 1.62 -4.13 -21.87
CA ARG A 37 1.13 -4.36 -20.51
C ARG A 37 1.50 -3.14 -19.65
N VAL A 38 0.53 -2.29 -19.36
CA VAL A 38 0.74 -1.10 -18.53
C VAL A 38 0.53 -1.47 -17.07
N GLN A 39 1.51 -1.13 -16.23
CA GLN A 39 1.35 -1.16 -14.78
C GLN A 39 1.13 0.25 -14.22
N VAL A 40 0.15 0.34 -13.33
CA VAL A 40 -0.31 1.57 -12.68
C VAL A 40 -0.07 1.44 -11.18
N ILE A 41 0.77 2.32 -10.64
CA ILE A 41 0.92 2.51 -9.20
C ILE A 41 0.07 3.72 -8.85
N ASN A 42 -1.06 3.47 -8.18
CA ASN A 42 -1.97 4.50 -7.75
C ASN A 42 -1.57 4.94 -6.33
N LEU A 43 -1.16 6.20 -6.20
CA LEU A 43 -0.71 6.84 -4.96
C LEU A 43 -1.63 8.02 -4.59
N CYS A 44 -2.90 7.97 -5.00
CA CYS A 44 -3.88 8.97 -4.61
C CYS A 44 -3.99 9.07 -3.08
N ARG A 45 -4.40 10.24 -2.58
CA ARG A 45 -4.45 10.52 -1.13
C ARG A 45 -5.55 9.71 -0.43
N SER A 46 -6.54 9.26 -1.20
CA SER A 46 -7.66 8.47 -0.69
C SER A 46 -8.23 7.50 -1.74
N TYR A 47 -8.63 6.33 -1.26
CA TYR A 47 -9.33 5.30 -2.05
C TYR A 47 -10.80 5.14 -1.64
N LYS A 48 -11.39 6.15 -0.98
CA LYS A 48 -12.81 6.12 -0.62
C LYS A 48 -13.67 5.89 -1.87
N TYR A 49 -14.79 5.19 -1.67
CA TYR A 49 -15.79 5.01 -2.72
C TYR A 49 -16.18 6.36 -3.33
N LEU A 50 -16.27 6.42 -4.66
CA LEU A 50 -16.49 7.63 -5.47
C LEU A 50 -15.38 8.70 -5.40
N GLY A 51 -14.23 8.40 -4.78
CA GLY A 51 -13.05 9.27 -4.80
C GLY A 51 -12.16 9.04 -6.02
N HIS A 52 -11.24 9.98 -6.28
CA HIS A 52 -10.27 9.91 -7.39
C HIS A 52 -9.51 8.58 -7.40
N GLY A 53 -8.92 8.18 -6.27
CA GLY A 53 -8.15 6.94 -6.20
C GLY A 53 -8.96 5.69 -6.56
N TYR A 54 -10.22 5.62 -6.14
CA TYR A 54 -11.11 4.50 -6.50
C TYR A 54 -11.37 4.47 -8.01
N TYR A 55 -11.73 5.61 -8.60
CA TYR A 55 -12.00 5.70 -10.03
C TYR A 55 -10.77 5.47 -10.91
N CYS A 56 -9.59 5.91 -10.47
CA CYS A 56 -8.34 5.64 -11.18
C CYS A 56 -8.06 4.13 -11.26
N SER A 57 -8.23 3.40 -10.15
CA SER A 57 -8.07 1.93 -10.17
C SER A 57 -9.15 1.25 -11.03
N LEU A 58 -10.40 1.70 -10.96
CA LEU A 58 -11.49 1.15 -11.79
C LEU A 58 -11.24 1.37 -13.29
N LEU A 59 -10.84 2.58 -13.68
CA LEU A 59 -10.53 2.91 -15.06
C LEU A 59 -9.30 2.16 -15.55
N ALA A 60 -8.29 1.96 -14.70
CA ALA A 60 -7.12 1.17 -15.03
C ALA A 60 -7.48 -0.29 -15.34
N GLU A 61 -8.32 -0.92 -14.52
CA GLU A 61 -8.83 -2.27 -14.77
C GLU A 61 -9.65 -2.35 -16.07
N ALA A 62 -10.54 -1.38 -16.33
CA ALA A 62 -11.31 -1.30 -17.57
C ALA A 62 -10.41 -1.15 -18.81
N ARG A 63 -9.23 -0.55 -18.66
CA ARG A 63 -8.19 -0.43 -19.68
C ARG A 63 -7.27 -1.66 -19.77
N GLN A 64 -7.56 -2.73 -19.03
CA GLN A 64 -6.71 -3.93 -18.91
C GLN A 64 -5.29 -3.63 -18.37
N HIS A 65 -5.14 -2.55 -17.62
CA HIS A 65 -3.89 -2.27 -16.93
C HIS A 65 -3.81 -3.09 -15.63
N THR A 66 -2.60 -3.49 -15.25
CA THR A 66 -2.36 -4.01 -13.90
C THR A 66 -2.23 -2.83 -12.94
N VAL A 67 -3.14 -2.68 -11.97
CA VAL A 67 -3.13 -1.55 -11.03
C VAL A 67 -2.93 -2.00 -9.59
N ILE A 68 -2.18 -1.20 -8.83
CA ILE A 68 -1.97 -1.38 -7.41
C ILE A 68 -2.27 -0.05 -6.65
N PRO A 69 -3.20 -0.03 -5.67
CA PRO A 69 -4.11 -1.12 -5.31
C PRO A 69 -5.22 -1.32 -6.36
N SER A 70 -5.69 -2.57 -6.48
CA SER A 70 -6.85 -2.94 -7.31
C SER A 70 -8.17 -2.50 -6.67
N VAL A 71 -9.27 -2.45 -7.44
CA VAL A 71 -10.61 -2.15 -6.88
C VAL A 71 -11.01 -3.20 -5.86
N LYS A 72 -10.64 -4.47 -6.10
CA LYS A 72 -10.81 -5.56 -5.14
C LYS A 72 -10.08 -5.26 -3.83
N THR A 73 -8.79 -4.92 -3.90
CA THR A 73 -7.97 -4.61 -2.71
C THR A 73 -8.52 -3.41 -1.94
N ILE A 74 -8.92 -2.34 -2.63
CA ILE A 74 -9.56 -1.17 -2.00
C ILE A 74 -10.84 -1.58 -1.25
N SER A 75 -11.65 -2.43 -1.87
CA SER A 75 -12.89 -2.92 -1.29
C SER A 75 -12.65 -3.85 -0.10
N GLU A 76 -11.60 -4.67 -0.14
CA GLU A 76 -11.15 -5.48 0.99
C GLU A 76 -10.73 -4.58 2.15
N LEU A 77 -9.77 -3.66 1.94
CA LEU A 77 -9.27 -2.74 2.98
C LEU A 77 -10.35 -1.87 3.65
N THR A 78 -11.48 -1.66 2.99
CA THR A 78 -12.62 -0.92 3.56
C THR A 78 -13.48 -1.78 4.49
N ARG A 79 -13.46 -3.11 4.34
CA ARG A 79 -14.31 -4.06 5.07
C ARG A 79 -13.57 -4.62 6.28
N LYS A 80 -13.74 -3.97 7.44
CA LYS A 80 -13.11 -4.34 8.72
C LYS A 80 -13.39 -5.78 9.21
N SER A 81 -14.41 -6.47 8.69
CA SER A 81 -14.94 -7.71 9.27
C SER A 81 -14.58 -9.00 8.50
N LEU A 82 -13.81 -8.93 7.42
CA LEU A 82 -13.65 -10.07 6.49
C LEU A 82 -12.43 -10.96 6.72
N TYR A 83 -11.67 -10.74 7.79
CA TYR A 83 -10.30 -11.24 7.83
C TYR A 83 -10.02 -12.36 8.84
N GLY A 84 -11.03 -12.86 9.55
CA GLY A 84 -10.88 -13.77 10.71
C GLY A 84 -9.79 -14.83 10.54
N LEU A 85 -9.98 -15.79 9.63
CA LEU A 85 -9.03 -16.91 9.47
C LEU A 85 -7.65 -16.50 8.94
N ALA A 86 -7.57 -15.50 8.06
CA ALA A 86 -6.29 -15.07 7.50
C ALA A 86 -5.46 -14.25 8.50
N LEU A 87 -6.11 -13.54 9.43
CA LEU A 87 -5.42 -12.81 10.50
C LEU A 87 -4.97 -13.74 11.62
N ASP A 88 -5.73 -14.79 11.96
CA ASP A 88 -5.36 -15.71 13.05
C ASP A 88 -3.97 -16.34 12.85
N ASP A 89 -3.60 -16.67 11.61
CA ASP A 89 -2.25 -17.19 11.30
C ASP A 89 -1.18 -16.09 11.35
N LEU A 90 -1.54 -14.85 10.97
CA LEU A 90 -0.64 -13.69 11.05
C LEU A 90 -0.41 -13.24 12.50
N ASP A 91 -1.40 -13.41 13.39
CA ASP A 91 -1.30 -13.08 14.80
C ASP A 91 -0.31 -14.01 15.51
N LYS A 92 -0.26 -15.30 15.16
CA LYS A 92 0.76 -16.22 15.67
C LYS A 92 2.17 -15.85 15.21
N LEU A 93 2.31 -15.47 13.94
CA LEU A 93 3.57 -14.98 13.39
C LEU A 93 4.02 -13.70 14.09
N LEU A 94 3.09 -12.80 14.38
CA LEU A 94 3.33 -11.56 15.10
C LEU A 94 3.82 -11.83 16.54
N GLU A 95 3.16 -12.74 17.25
CA GLU A 95 3.57 -13.12 18.61
C GLU A 95 5.01 -13.66 18.62
N THR A 96 5.33 -14.56 17.69
CA THR A 96 6.67 -15.16 17.57
C THR A 96 7.71 -14.13 17.16
N ALA A 97 7.35 -13.20 16.27
CA ALA A 97 8.26 -12.15 15.79
C ALA A 97 8.55 -11.08 16.86
N LEU A 98 7.65 -10.88 17.82
CA LEU A 98 7.81 -9.87 18.86
C LEU A 98 8.33 -10.44 20.18
N GLU A 99 8.46 -11.77 20.31
CA GLU A 99 9.10 -12.40 21.47
C GLU A 99 10.49 -11.79 21.71
N ASP A 100 10.75 -11.36 22.95
CA ASP A 100 11.98 -10.66 23.38
C ASP A 100 12.31 -9.34 22.62
N HIS A 101 11.38 -8.80 21.83
CA HIS A 101 11.55 -7.51 21.15
C HIS A 101 11.10 -6.34 22.05
N PRO A 102 11.72 -5.13 21.96
CA PRO A 102 11.28 -3.96 22.75
C PRO A 102 9.80 -3.61 22.61
N TYR A 103 9.18 -3.94 21.48
CA TYR A 103 7.76 -3.73 21.24
C TYR A 103 6.87 -4.62 22.10
N ASP A 104 7.36 -5.74 22.61
CA ASP A 104 6.56 -6.67 23.41
C ASP A 104 6.04 -6.05 24.72
N ASN A 105 6.76 -5.05 25.23
CA ASN A 105 6.37 -4.30 26.43
C ASN A 105 5.35 -3.17 26.15
N THR A 106 4.80 -3.09 24.93
CA THR A 106 3.84 -2.04 24.54
C THR A 106 2.40 -2.57 24.45
N GLU A 107 1.41 -1.69 24.64
CA GLU A 107 -0.01 -2.04 24.47
C GLU A 107 -0.46 -2.10 23.00
N GLY A 108 0.39 -1.61 22.09
CA GLY A 108 0.10 -1.54 20.66
C GLY A 108 0.99 -0.54 19.95
N PHE A 109 1.10 -0.70 18.63
CA PHE A 109 1.84 0.21 17.76
C PHE A 109 1.26 0.18 16.34
N THR A 110 1.67 1.13 15.51
CA THR A 110 1.33 1.15 14.09
C THR A 110 2.58 0.93 13.26
N LEU A 111 2.52 -0.01 12.33
CA LEU A 111 3.57 -0.26 11.35
C LEU A 111 3.13 0.22 9.98
N THR A 112 3.99 0.99 9.31
CA THR A 112 3.81 1.32 7.90
C THR A 112 4.68 0.38 7.06
N LEU A 113 4.07 -0.24 6.04
CA LEU A 113 4.74 -1.09 5.07
C LEU A 113 4.74 -0.38 3.71
N TYR A 114 5.83 -0.52 2.97
CA TYR A 114 5.96 -0.01 1.60
C TYR A 114 6.18 -1.17 0.66
N PHE A 115 5.21 -1.45 -0.22
CA PHE A 115 5.26 -2.58 -1.14
C PHE A 115 5.63 -3.93 -0.47
N GLY A 116 5.12 -4.15 0.75
CA GLY A 116 5.42 -5.35 1.56
C GLY A 116 6.77 -5.37 2.25
N GLN A 117 7.49 -4.24 2.29
CA GLN A 117 8.78 -4.10 2.96
C GLN A 117 8.65 -3.32 4.27
N THR A 118 9.52 -3.66 5.22
CA THR A 118 9.71 -2.97 6.49
C THR A 118 11.17 -3.06 6.92
N THR A 119 11.64 -2.08 7.68
CA THR A 119 12.96 -2.06 8.34
C THR A 119 12.99 -2.87 9.64
N LEU A 120 11.83 -3.28 10.18
CA LEU A 120 11.74 -4.16 11.34
C LEU A 120 11.97 -5.61 10.92
N GLU A 121 13.20 -6.10 11.11
CA GLU A 121 13.62 -7.45 10.73
C GLU A 121 12.65 -8.57 11.15
N PRO A 122 12.15 -8.62 12.39
CA PRO A 122 11.26 -9.72 12.79
C PRO A 122 9.92 -9.72 12.04
N LEU A 123 9.48 -8.57 11.52
CA LEU A 123 8.18 -8.40 10.88
C LEU A 123 8.27 -8.47 9.35
N LYS A 124 9.41 -8.82 8.76
CA LYS A 124 9.57 -8.91 7.30
C LYS A 124 8.67 -9.96 6.65
N ASP A 125 8.58 -11.15 7.25
CA ASP A 125 7.71 -12.21 6.72
C ASP A 125 6.23 -11.86 6.85
N LEU A 126 5.85 -11.22 7.96
CA LEU A 126 4.52 -10.69 8.17
C LEU A 126 4.19 -9.61 7.12
N ALA A 127 5.12 -8.68 6.86
CA ALA A 127 4.96 -7.61 5.88
C ALA A 127 4.74 -8.14 4.46
N ARG A 128 5.48 -9.18 4.07
CA ARG A 128 5.33 -9.85 2.77
C ARG A 128 3.94 -10.49 2.64
N GLN A 129 3.50 -11.26 3.64
CA GLN A 129 2.20 -11.92 3.62
C GLN A 129 1.04 -10.91 3.59
N LEU A 130 1.14 -9.82 4.38
CA LEU A 130 0.16 -8.74 4.36
C LEU A 130 0.06 -8.06 2.99
N PHE A 131 1.18 -7.89 2.29
CA PHE A 131 1.18 -7.32 0.95
C PHE A 131 0.66 -8.29 -0.12
N GLU A 132 0.92 -9.59 0.00
CA GLU A 132 0.33 -10.61 -0.86
C GLU A 132 -1.19 -10.66 -0.70
N ALA A 133 -1.70 -10.53 0.53
CA ALA A 133 -3.13 -10.46 0.82
C ALA A 133 -3.75 -9.12 0.39
N PHE A 134 -3.04 -8.01 0.62
CA PHE A 134 -3.51 -6.65 0.31
C PHE A 134 -2.50 -5.87 -0.53
N PRO A 135 -2.40 -6.14 -1.84
CA PRO A 135 -1.46 -5.43 -2.71
C PRO A 135 -1.76 -3.92 -2.74
N CYS A 136 -1.04 -3.15 -1.95
CA CYS A 136 -1.21 -1.71 -1.78
C CYS A 136 0.17 -1.07 -1.58
N PRO A 137 0.49 0.07 -2.24
CA PRO A 137 1.81 0.66 -2.18
C PRO A 137 2.26 1.03 -0.77
N ILE A 138 1.31 1.58 0.01
CA ILE A 138 1.52 1.96 1.40
C ILE A 138 0.41 1.29 2.22
N LEU A 139 0.78 0.41 3.14
CA LEU A 139 -0.13 -0.20 4.11
C LEU A 139 0.20 0.32 5.50
N MET A 140 -0.82 0.62 6.29
CA MET A 140 -0.71 0.94 7.71
C MET A 140 -1.42 -0.17 8.50
N ILE A 141 -0.66 -0.82 9.37
CA ILE A 141 -1.10 -1.95 10.18
C ILE A 141 -1.14 -1.50 11.64
N GLU A 142 -2.32 -1.54 12.24
CA GLU A 142 -2.54 -1.25 13.65
C GLU A 142 -2.48 -2.56 14.44
N PHE A 143 -1.50 -2.69 15.33
CA PHE A 143 -1.35 -3.81 16.24
C PHE A 143 -1.78 -3.43 17.64
N ARG A 144 -2.39 -4.37 18.36
CA ARG A 144 -2.74 -4.21 19.77
C ARG A 144 -2.37 -5.47 20.56
N LYS A 145 -1.88 -5.26 21.77
CA LYS A 145 -1.64 -6.33 22.75
C LYS A 145 -2.78 -6.32 23.76
N ARG A 146 -3.52 -7.43 23.83
CA ARG A 146 -4.48 -7.71 24.92
C ARG A 146 -3.90 -8.86 25.73
N ASP A 147 -4.46 -10.05 25.58
CA ASP A 147 -3.86 -11.29 26.08
C ASP A 147 -2.74 -11.77 25.16
N ASN A 148 -2.93 -11.62 23.83
CA ASN A 148 -1.93 -11.86 22.78
C ASN A 148 -1.91 -10.67 21.80
N TRP A 149 -0.87 -10.60 20.98
CA TRP A 149 -0.79 -9.69 19.85
C TRP A 149 -1.84 -10.01 18.79
N HIS A 150 -2.50 -8.98 18.28
CA HIS A 150 -3.41 -9.12 17.15
C HIS A 150 -3.42 -7.90 16.23
N ILE A 151 -3.75 -8.12 14.96
CA ILE A 151 -3.98 -7.05 13.99
C ILE A 151 -5.35 -6.41 14.24
N ALA A 152 -5.35 -5.21 14.80
CA ALA A 152 -6.55 -4.43 15.09
C ALA A 152 -7.11 -3.71 13.85
N GLY A 153 -6.29 -3.48 12.83
CA GLY A 153 -6.73 -2.85 11.60
C GLY A 153 -5.66 -2.79 10.51
N ILE A 154 -6.11 -2.85 9.26
CA ILE A 154 -5.28 -2.68 8.07
C ILE A 154 -5.91 -1.57 7.24
N LYS A 155 -5.12 -0.57 6.86
CA LYS A 155 -5.59 0.59 6.09
C LYS A 155 -4.58 0.95 5.01
N ALA A 156 -5.06 1.53 3.92
CA ALA A 156 -4.17 2.16 2.95
C ALA A 156 -3.58 3.46 3.55
N GLY A 157 -2.26 3.63 3.42
CA GLY A 157 -1.57 4.87 3.72
C GLY A 157 -1.65 5.87 2.57
N ALA A 158 -1.12 7.08 2.80
CA ALA A 158 -1.08 8.14 1.81
C ALA A 158 0.30 8.81 1.79
N LEU A 159 0.84 9.01 0.60
CA LEU A 159 2.17 9.58 0.37
C LEU A 159 2.40 10.90 1.14
N PRO A 160 1.46 11.87 1.16
CA PRO A 160 1.69 13.14 1.85
C PRO A 160 1.71 13.05 3.38
N ARG A 161 1.42 11.87 3.96
CA ARG A 161 1.46 11.64 5.41
C ARG A 161 2.76 11.00 5.88
N LEU A 162 3.64 10.62 4.96
CA LEU A 162 4.94 10.05 5.32
C LEU A 162 5.87 11.19 5.75
N ARG A 163 6.57 10.97 6.87
CA ARG A 163 7.68 11.81 7.33
C ARG A 163 8.91 11.61 6.44
N ASP A 164 9.92 12.46 6.57
CA ASP A 164 11.13 12.40 5.74
C ASP A 164 11.83 11.03 5.78
N ASP A 165 11.99 10.43 6.96
CA ASP A 165 12.55 9.08 7.12
C ASP A 165 11.74 8.01 6.37
N GLN A 166 10.42 8.15 6.40
CA GLN A 166 9.48 7.26 5.73
C GLN A 166 9.43 7.48 4.21
N GLN A 167 9.68 8.70 3.74
CA GLN A 167 9.74 9.04 2.32
C GLN A 167 10.94 8.35 1.68
N ASP A 168 12.09 8.33 2.37
CA ASP A 168 13.30 7.62 1.94
C ASP A 168 13.07 6.10 1.86
N GLU A 169 12.48 5.51 2.92
CA GLU A 169 12.10 4.09 2.92
C GLU A 169 11.13 3.74 1.78
N PHE A 170 10.13 4.60 1.52
CA PHE A 170 9.22 4.43 0.40
C PHE A 170 9.93 4.52 -0.95
N ALA A 171 10.86 5.47 -1.14
CA ALA A 171 11.60 5.63 -2.38
C ALA A 171 12.41 4.36 -2.72
N ILE A 172 13.10 3.81 -1.72
CA ILE A 172 13.87 2.56 -1.86
C ILE A 172 12.93 1.40 -2.21
N ALA A 173 11.80 1.27 -1.51
CA ALA A 173 10.83 0.21 -1.77
C ALA A 173 10.19 0.32 -3.15
N LEU A 174 9.89 1.54 -3.60
CA LEU A 174 9.34 1.82 -4.93
C LEU A 174 10.31 1.44 -6.05
N ASP A 175 11.59 1.82 -5.95
CA ASP A 175 12.61 1.45 -6.93
C ASP A 175 12.78 -0.09 -6.97
N GLY A 176 12.84 -0.73 -5.80
CA GLY A 176 12.89 -2.19 -5.69
C GLY A 176 11.66 -2.90 -6.28
N PHE A 177 10.47 -2.32 -6.11
CA PHE A 177 9.24 -2.83 -6.73
C PHE A 177 9.30 -2.65 -8.25
N SER A 178 9.62 -1.45 -8.73
CA SER A 178 9.64 -1.09 -10.16
C SER A 178 10.64 -1.91 -10.97
N ARG A 179 11.77 -2.33 -10.38
CA ARG A 179 12.77 -3.21 -11.03
C ARG A 179 12.36 -4.67 -11.13
N LYS A 180 11.44 -5.14 -10.29
CA LYS A 180 10.98 -6.53 -10.26
C LYS A 180 9.85 -6.82 -11.25
N ILE A 181 9.35 -5.79 -11.93
CA ILE A 181 8.23 -5.84 -12.88
C ILE A 181 8.78 -5.71 -14.30
#